data_AF-A0A377KQG2-F1
#
_entry.id   AF-A0A377KQG2-F1
#
_cell.length_a   1.000
_cell.length_b   1.000
_cell.length_c   1.000
_cell.angle_alpha   90.00
_cell.angle_beta   90.00
_cell.angle_gamma   90.00
#
_symmetry.space_group_name_H-M   'P 1'
#
loop_
_entity.id
_entity.type
_entity.pdbx_description
1 polymer ?
#
loop_
_entity_poly.entity_id
_entity_poly.type
_entity_poly.pdbx_seq_one_letter_code
_entity_poly.pdbx_strand_id
1 'polypeptide(L)' 'MLTNEQRAHDLAIATLPFVRDIVKSQIIEGKDAKFDAYFEYIKLYNQFLSAVSEDFKN' A
#
# COMPACT_ATOMS: atom_id res chain seq x y z
N MET A 1 19.68 7.03 -8.87
CA MET A 1 19.10 6.53 -7.60
C MET A 1 17.62 6.86 -7.66
N LEU A 2 16.72 5.95 -7.25
CA LEU A 2 15.27 6.26 -7.21
C LEU A 2 15.00 7.37 -6.19
N THR A 3 14.02 8.22 -6.45
CA THR A 3 13.52 9.18 -5.45
C THR A 3 12.70 8.45 -4.38
N ASN A 4 12.46 9.09 -3.22
CA ASN A 4 11.64 8.49 -2.16
C ASN A 4 10.19 8.25 -2.63
N GLU A 5 9.66 9.11 -3.49
CA GLU A 5 8.36 8.97 -4.12
C GLU A 5 8.32 7.75 -5.05
N GLN A 6 9.37 7.53 -5.85
CA GLN A 6 9.47 6.34 -6.72
C GLN A 6 9.54 5.05 -5.89
N ARG A 7 10.34 5.03 -4.81
CA ARG A 7 10.42 3.90 -3.89
C ARG A 7 9.07 3.60 -3.23
N ALA A 8 8.38 4.64 -2.77
CA ALA A 8 7.07 4.51 -2.14
C ALA A 8 6.00 4.01 -3.13
N HIS A 9 6.04 4.49 -4.37
CA HIS A 9 5.17 4.04 -5.45
C HIS A 9 5.39 2.55 -5.76
N ASP A 10 6.63 2.15 -6.02
CA ASP A 10 6.96 0.77 -6.38
C ASP A 10 6.54 -0.19 -5.27
N LEU A 11 6.78 0.18 -4.00
CA LEU A 11 6.39 -0.62 -2.85
C LEU A 11 4.87 -0.69 -2.66
N ALA A 12 4.15 0.41 -2.88
CA ALA A 12 2.68 0.44 -2.83
C ALA A 12 2.06 -0.48 -3.88
N ILE A 13 2.54 -0.41 -5.13
CA ILE A 13 2.06 -1.26 -6.23
C ILE A 13 2.36 -2.74 -5.96
N ALA A 14 3.56 -3.07 -5.47
CA ALA A 14 3.93 -4.43 -5.13
C ALA A 14 3.11 -5.01 -3.97
N THR A 15 2.67 -4.15 -3.04
CA THR A 15 1.90 -4.56 -1.85
C THR A 15 0.40 -4.71 -2.12
N LEU A 16 -0.13 -3.98 -3.10
CA LEU A 16 -1.57 -3.90 -3.37
C LEU A 16 -2.27 -5.27 -3.60
N PRO A 17 -1.68 -6.25 -4.31
CA PRO A 17 -2.28 -7.57 -4.46
C PRO A 17 -2.49 -8.31 -3.13
N PHE A 18 -1.58 -8.16 -2.17
CA PHE A 18 -1.70 -8.79 -0.86
C PHE A 18 -2.86 -8.19 -0.06
N VAL A 19 -3.03 -6.85 -0.13
CA VAL A 19 -4.18 -6.17 0.52
C VAL A 19 -5.49 -6.67 -0.08
N ARG A 20 -5.57 -6.80 -1.41
CA ARG A 20 -6.74 -7.38 -2.08
C ARG A 20 -7.06 -8.79 -1.57
N ASP A 21 -6.04 -9.64 -1.43
CA ASP A 21 -6.24 -11.02 -0.99
C ASP A 21 -6.66 -11.11 0.50
N ILE A 22 -6.17 -10.20 1.34
CA ILE A 22 -6.64 -10.03 2.74
C ILE A 22 -8.11 -9.62 2.77
N VAL A 23 -8.49 -8.58 2.01
CA VAL A 23 -9.90 -8.12 1.96
C VAL A 23 -10.81 -9.21 1.42
N LYS A 24 -10.38 -9.95 0.39
CA LYS A 24 -11.12 -11.09 -0.15
C LYS A 24 -11.35 -12.16 0.92
N SER A 25 -10.35 -12.46 1.75
CA SER A 25 -10.48 -13.43 2.85
C SER A 25 -11.47 -12.94 3.91
N GLN A 26 -11.45 -11.65 4.25
CA GLN A 26 -12.41 -11.04 5.18
C GLN A 26 -13.86 -11.14 4.67
N ILE A 27 -14.08 -10.93 3.36
CA ILE A 27 -15.41 -11.09 2.74
C ILE A 27 -15.89 -12.55 2.85
N ILE A 28 -14.99 -13.52 2.60
CA ILE A 28 -15.32 -14.96 2.72
C ILE A 28 -15.70 -15.32 4.16
N GLU A 29 -15.06 -14.69 5.16
CA GLU A 29 -15.41 -14.83 6.58
C GLU A 29 -16.72 -14.15 6.98
N GLY A 30 -17.43 -13.51 6.03
CA GLY A 30 -18.70 -12.82 6.28
C GLY A 30 -18.54 -11.42 6.87
N LYS A 31 -17.34 -10.83 6.84
CA LYS A 31 -17.12 -9.43 7.26
C LYS A 31 -17.58 -8.47 6.16
N ASP A 32 -18.15 -7.34 6.56
CA ASP A 32 -18.43 -6.24 5.64
C ASP A 32 -17.11 -5.51 5.31
N ALA A 33 -16.46 -5.95 4.24
CA ALA A 33 -15.21 -5.41 3.74
C ALA A 33 -15.33 -5.10 2.25
N LYS A 34 -14.69 -4.02 1.81
CA LYS A 34 -14.65 -3.58 0.41
C LYS A 34 -13.23 -3.24 0.02
N PHE A 35 -12.83 -3.64 -1.18
CA PHE A 35 -11.53 -3.31 -1.73
C PHE A 35 -11.67 -2.17 -2.73
N ASP A 36 -11.08 -1.03 -2.41
CA ASP A 36 -10.91 0.10 -3.33
C ASP A 36 -9.42 0.23 -3.65
N ALA A 37 -9.06 -0.09 -4.89
CA ALA A 37 -7.66 -0.13 -5.31
C ALA A 37 -6.97 1.24 -5.20
N TYR A 38 -7.69 2.33 -5.47
CA TYR A 38 -7.11 3.68 -5.43
C TYR A 38 -6.91 4.13 -3.98
N PHE A 39 -7.92 3.91 -3.13
CA PHE A 39 -7.83 4.27 -1.72
C PHE A 39 -6.71 3.50 -1.00
N GLU A 40 -6.64 2.19 -1.21
CA GLU A 40 -5.58 1.35 -0.63
C GLU A 40 -4.21 1.72 -1.19
N TYR A 41 -4.10 2.04 -2.48
CA TYR A 41 -2.85 2.54 -3.06
C TYR A 41 -2.38 3.84 -2.39
N ILE A 42 -3.23 4.86 -2.27
CA ILE A 42 -2.85 6.14 -1.67
C ILE A 42 -2.44 5.98 -0.22
N LYS A 43 -3.15 5.13 0.53
CA LYS A 43 -2.83 4.81 1.92
C LYS A 43 -1.43 4.16 2.03
N LEU A 44 -1.16 3.12 1.24
CA LEU A 44 0.14 2.44 1.21
C LEU A 44 1.26 3.39 0.76
N TYR A 45 1.03 4.16 -0.30
CA TYR A 45 1.98 5.14 -0.82
C TYR A 45 2.40 6.14 0.25
N ASN A 46 1.44 6.75 0.96
CA ASN A 46 1.75 7.73 2.01
C ASN A 46 2.49 7.09 3.19
N GLN A 47 2.10 5.87 3.58
CA GLN A 47 2.78 5.12 4.64
C GLN A 47 4.23 4.83 4.26
N PHE A 48 4.47 4.33 3.04
CA PHE A 48 5.81 4.02 2.57
C PHE A 48 6.64 5.28 2.35
N LEU A 49 6.05 6.35 1.80
CA LEU A 49 6.74 7.63 1.63
C LEU A 49 7.25 8.17 2.97
N SER A 50 6.43 8.09 4.03
CA SER A 50 6.86 8.46 5.37
C SER A 50 8.05 7.60 5.83
N ALA A 51 7.94 6.28 5.72
CA ALA A 51 8.98 5.35 6.16
C ALA A 51 10.30 5.55 5.39
N VAL A 52 10.26 5.60 4.05
CA VAL A 52 11.47 5.77 3.25
C VAL A 52 12.07 7.17 3.39
N SER A 53 11.27 8.19 3.70
CA SER A 53 11.79 9.54 3.96
C SER A 53 12.44 9.66 5.34
N GLU A 54 12.05 8.82 6.29
CA GLU A 54 12.74 8.71 7.58
C GLU A 54 14.07 7.97 7.46
N ASP A 55 14.12 6.89 6.67
CA ASP A 55 15.30 6.04 6.49
C ASP A 55 16.32 6.63 5.51
N PHE A 56 15.84 7.27 4.43
CA PHE A 56 16.65 7.91 3.40
C PHE A 56 16.45 9.42 3.45
N LYS A 57 16.82 10.01 4.60
CA LYS A 57 16.96 11.46 4.71
C LYS A 57 18.04 11.91 3.74
N ASN A 58 17.72 12.86 2.87
CA ASN A 58 18.72 13.58 2.08
C ASN A 58 19.73 14.26 3.00
#